data_AF-A0A0W1JNT1-F1
#
_entry.id   AF-A0A0W1JNT1-F1
#
_cell.length_a   1.000
_cell.length_b   1.000
_cell.length_c   1.000
_cell.angle_alpha   90.00
_cell.angle_beta   90.00
_cell.angle_gamma   90.00
#
_symmetry.space_group_name_H-M   'P 1'
#
loop_
_entity.id
_entity.type
_entity.pdbx_description
1 polymer ?
#
loop_
_entity_poly.entity_id
_entity_poly.type
_entity_poly.pdbx_seq_one_letter_code
_entity_poly.pdbx_strand_id
1 'polypeptide(L)'
;MGYISVQQAAEQWGLSDRRVRLLCEQGKIEGVIREGRSYRIPADSVKPLDGRILRGKIIPQEYTTLFARVDALKSQISKRRPFTQGELKRLQEKFLVEFTYNSNAIEGNTLTLRETALVLEGVTIDQKPLKDHLEAVGHRDAFLYIQRLVTEKAPVSERIIKDIHSLVLMDRPDDKGVYRRIPVTIMGTYHEPSQPYRIPVQMEQLIAAQKEEKRHPLENAAVFHLKFEGIHPFIDGNGRTGRLLLNLMLMQQGYPPIDVKFADRKRYYACFDSYYKDKTAAPMVEMVAGYLEERLKRYLDILL
;
A
#
# COMPACT_ATOMS: atom_id res chain seq x y z
N MET A 1 11.21 -5.03 31.32
CA MET A 1 10.04 -5.31 30.47
C MET A 1 8.89 -5.69 31.38
N GLY A 2 7.79 -4.94 31.34
CA GLY A 2 6.61 -5.22 32.18
C GLY A 2 5.83 -6.41 31.62
N TYR A 3 5.10 -7.12 32.48
CA TYR A 3 4.15 -8.15 32.08
C TYR A 3 2.74 -7.69 32.44
N ILE A 4 1.78 -8.03 31.59
CA ILE A 4 0.34 -7.85 31.81
C ILE A 4 -0.33 -9.20 32.06
N SER A 5 -1.42 -9.17 32.81
CA SER A 5 -2.27 -10.34 33.03
C SER A 5 -3.09 -10.69 31.79
N VAL A 6 -3.61 -11.93 31.75
CA VAL A 6 -4.58 -12.37 30.73
C VAL A 6 -5.76 -11.42 30.63
N GLN A 7 -6.27 -10.91 31.75
CA GLN A 7 -7.44 -10.02 31.78
C GLN A 7 -7.11 -8.66 31.15
N GLN A 8 -5.96 -8.09 31.48
CA GLN A 8 -5.47 -6.85 30.87
C GLN A 8 -5.23 -7.01 29.36
N ALA A 9 -4.63 -8.13 28.94
CA ALA A 9 -4.45 -8.44 27.52
C ALA A 9 -5.79 -8.66 26.80
N ALA A 10 -6.77 -9.29 27.47
CA ALA A 10 -8.12 -9.52 26.94
C ALA A 10 -8.84 -8.18 26.69
N GLU A 11 -8.76 -7.26 27.64
CA GLU A 11 -9.28 -5.90 27.51
C GLU A 11 -8.57 -5.13 26.39
N GLN A 12 -7.24 -5.12 26.38
CA GLN A 12 -6.42 -4.44 25.36
C GLN A 12 -6.71 -4.94 23.94
N TRP A 13 -6.91 -6.25 23.77
CA TRP A 13 -7.13 -6.87 22.46
C TRP A 13 -8.62 -6.97 22.07
N GLY A 14 -9.52 -6.61 23.00
CA GLY A 14 -10.97 -6.83 22.89
C GLY A 14 -11.30 -8.29 22.58
N LEU A 15 -10.71 -9.22 23.35
CA LEU A 15 -10.94 -10.65 23.31
C LEU A 15 -11.49 -11.12 24.66
N SER A 16 -12.04 -12.34 24.73
CA SER A 16 -12.33 -12.96 26.03
C SER A 16 -11.06 -13.52 26.67
N ASP A 17 -11.00 -13.53 28.00
CA ASP A 17 -9.92 -14.17 28.77
C ASP A 17 -9.64 -15.60 28.29
N ARG A 18 -10.69 -16.36 28.01
CA ARG A 18 -10.59 -17.73 27.46
C ARG A 18 -9.82 -17.76 26.15
N ARG A 19 -10.08 -16.80 25.25
CA ARG A 19 -9.38 -16.72 23.96
C ARG A 19 -7.91 -16.36 24.13
N VAL A 20 -7.59 -15.45 25.05
CA VAL A 20 -6.21 -15.07 25.34
C VAL A 20 -5.42 -16.25 25.92
N ARG A 21 -6.00 -17.02 26.86
CA ARG A 21 -5.36 -18.24 27.39
C ARG A 21 -5.08 -19.27 26.30
N LEU A 22 -6.02 -19.46 25.36
CA LEU A 22 -5.81 -20.36 24.21
C LEU A 22 -4.65 -19.89 23.32
N LEU A 23 -4.51 -18.58 23.10
CA LEU A 23 -3.39 -18.05 22.31
C LEU A 23 -2.05 -18.27 23.02
N CYS A 24 -2.01 -18.13 24.35
CA CYS A 24 -0.83 -18.47 25.16
C CYS A 24 -0.50 -19.98 25.09
N GLU A 25 -1.49 -20.85 25.26
CA GLU A 25 -1.32 -22.32 25.16
C GLU A 25 -0.82 -22.77 23.80
N GLN A 26 -1.31 -22.14 22.73
CA GLN A 26 -0.93 -22.45 21.35
C GLN A 26 0.44 -21.87 20.96
N GLY A 27 1.15 -21.20 21.88
CA GLY A 27 2.43 -20.55 21.60
C GLY A 27 2.35 -19.42 20.58
N LYS A 28 1.18 -18.77 20.45
CA LYS A 28 0.93 -17.68 19.48
C LYS A 28 1.39 -16.31 19.95
N ILE A 29 1.85 -16.21 21.19
CA ILE A 29 2.34 -14.99 21.81
C ILE A 29 3.73 -15.30 22.34
N GLU A 30 4.74 -14.60 21.83
CA GLU A 30 6.14 -14.81 22.25
C GLU A 30 6.39 -14.24 23.64
N GLY A 31 7.34 -14.84 24.36
CA GLY A 31 7.77 -14.35 25.68
C GLY A 31 6.76 -14.57 26.82
N VAL A 32 5.68 -15.32 26.59
CA VAL A 32 4.69 -15.65 27.62
C VAL A 32 5.30 -16.57 28.68
N ILE A 33 5.10 -16.21 29.95
CA ILE A 33 5.48 -17.03 31.11
C ILE A 33 4.21 -17.66 31.69
N ARG A 34 4.22 -18.98 31.90
CA ARG A 34 3.13 -19.69 32.56
C ARG A 34 3.34 -19.65 34.08
N GLU A 35 2.36 -19.13 34.81
CA GLU A 35 2.33 -19.11 36.28
C GLU A 35 1.13 -19.89 36.80
N GLY A 36 1.35 -21.17 37.09
CA GLY A 36 0.31 -22.10 37.51
C GLY A 36 -0.78 -22.25 36.45
N ARG A 37 -1.98 -21.76 36.76
CA ARG A 37 -3.16 -21.74 35.86
C ARG A 37 -3.32 -20.44 35.06
N SER A 38 -2.39 -19.51 35.20
CA SER A 38 -2.42 -18.19 34.56
C SER A 38 -1.22 -17.97 33.63
N TYR A 39 -1.28 -16.91 32.82
CA TYR A 39 -0.21 -16.50 31.93
C TYR A 39 0.17 -15.05 32.21
N ARG A 40 1.47 -14.78 32.28
CA ARG A 40 2.04 -13.44 32.21
C ARG A 40 2.48 -13.17 30.79
N ILE A 41 1.92 -12.13 30.18
CA ILE A 41 2.13 -11.75 28.79
C ILE A 41 3.03 -10.50 28.75
N PRO A 42 4.10 -10.44 27.95
CA PRO A 42 4.89 -9.22 27.81
C PRO A 42 3.99 -8.01 27.45
N ALA A 43 4.16 -6.88 28.12
CA ALA A 43 3.27 -5.72 27.96
C ALA A 43 3.28 -5.12 26.54
N ASP A 44 4.36 -5.35 25.80
CA ASP A 44 4.55 -4.98 24.38
C ASP A 44 4.01 -6.03 23.40
N SER A 45 3.39 -7.11 23.88
CA SER A 45 2.81 -8.16 23.04
C SER A 45 1.71 -7.60 22.15
N VAL A 46 1.85 -7.85 20.84
CA VAL A 46 0.82 -7.52 19.86
C VAL A 46 -0.23 -8.62 19.82
N LYS A 47 -1.50 -8.23 19.67
CA LYS A 47 -2.61 -9.17 19.46
C LYS A 47 -2.27 -10.11 18.28
N PRO A 48 -2.22 -11.44 18.49
CA PRO A 48 -1.99 -12.37 17.40
C PRO A 48 -3.08 -12.28 16.32
N LEU A 49 -2.70 -12.51 15.05
CA LEU A 49 -3.64 -12.51 13.92
C LEU A 49 -4.82 -13.46 14.16
N ASP A 50 -6.03 -13.02 13.84
CA ASP A 50 -7.23 -13.84 14.00
C ASP A 50 -7.23 -14.96 12.95
N GLY A 51 -7.26 -16.22 13.40
CA GLY A 51 -7.37 -17.40 12.55
C GLY A 51 -8.53 -17.38 11.55
N ARG A 52 -9.58 -16.57 11.79
CA ARG A 52 -10.66 -16.34 10.82
C ARG A 52 -10.24 -15.46 9.64
N ILE A 53 -9.40 -14.45 9.88
CA ILE A 53 -8.79 -13.60 8.84
C ILE A 53 -7.75 -14.42 8.05
N LEU A 54 -7.10 -15.38 8.71
CA LEU A 54 -6.15 -16.33 8.12
C LEU A 54 -6.80 -17.52 7.40
N ARG A 55 -8.14 -17.63 7.38
CA ARG A 55 -8.79 -18.85 6.87
C ARG A 55 -8.54 -18.95 5.37
N GLY A 56 -7.70 -19.92 5.00
CA GLY A 56 -7.25 -20.11 3.63
C GLY A 56 -6.11 -19.19 3.19
N LYS A 57 -5.45 -18.46 4.09
CA LYS A 57 -4.29 -17.61 3.77
C LYS A 57 -2.97 -18.18 4.31
N ILE A 58 -1.89 -18.04 3.54
CA ILE A 58 -0.52 -18.40 3.93
C ILE A 58 0.19 -17.10 4.31
N ILE A 59 0.71 -17.04 5.53
CA ILE A 59 1.51 -15.91 6.01
C ILE A 59 2.90 -16.44 6.35
N PRO A 60 3.95 -15.98 5.65
CA PRO A 60 5.33 -16.26 6.03
C PRO A 60 5.59 -15.86 7.48
N GLN A 61 6.33 -16.69 8.23
CA GLN A 61 6.58 -16.45 9.66
C GLN A 61 7.20 -15.07 9.91
N GLU A 62 8.07 -14.62 9.01
CA GLU A 62 8.70 -13.30 8.99
C GLU A 62 7.71 -12.12 9.01
N TYR A 63 6.52 -12.24 8.41
CA TYR A 63 5.54 -11.15 8.36
C TYR A 63 4.47 -11.22 9.45
N THR A 64 4.44 -12.28 10.26
CA THR A 64 3.33 -12.55 11.20
C THR A 64 3.13 -11.40 12.18
N THR A 65 4.20 -10.96 12.84
CA THR A 65 4.16 -9.87 13.82
C THR A 65 3.83 -8.53 13.17
N LEU A 66 4.38 -8.28 11.97
CA LEU A 66 4.15 -7.05 11.21
C LEU A 66 2.67 -6.90 10.80
N PHE A 67 2.10 -7.94 10.19
CA PHE A 67 0.70 -7.94 9.79
C PHE A 67 -0.23 -7.90 11.00
N ALA A 68 0.10 -8.63 12.09
CA ALA A 68 -0.65 -8.56 13.35
C ALA A 68 -0.75 -7.11 13.87
N ARG A 69 0.35 -6.37 13.82
CA ARG A 69 0.42 -4.98 14.30
C ARG A 69 -0.44 -4.04 13.46
N VAL A 70 -0.33 -4.12 12.14
CA VAL A 70 -1.14 -3.28 11.22
C VAL A 70 -2.63 -3.59 11.37
N ASP A 71 -3.00 -4.87 11.42
CA ASP A 71 -4.39 -5.30 11.59
C ASP A 71 -4.96 -4.90 12.95
N ALA A 72 -4.14 -4.97 14.00
CA ALA A 72 -4.53 -4.52 15.34
C ALA A 72 -4.82 -3.01 15.35
N LEU A 73 -3.98 -2.18 14.73
CA LEU A 73 -4.20 -0.73 14.63
C LEU A 73 -5.47 -0.41 13.84
N LYS A 74 -5.66 -1.06 12.69
CA LYS A 74 -6.89 -0.93 11.90
C LYS A 74 -8.13 -1.31 12.71
N SER A 75 -8.06 -2.41 13.46
CA SER A 75 -9.17 -2.84 14.33
C SER A 75 -9.40 -1.91 15.51
N GLN A 76 -8.39 -1.20 16.02
CA GLN A 76 -8.58 -0.18 17.05
C GLN A 76 -9.34 1.02 16.50
N ILE A 77 -9.00 1.49 15.30
CA ILE A 77 -9.70 2.61 14.64
C ILE A 77 -11.18 2.28 14.46
N SER A 78 -11.50 1.05 14.00
CA SER A 78 -12.90 0.67 13.75
C SER A 78 -13.77 0.57 15.02
N LYS A 79 -13.16 0.51 16.21
CA LYS A 79 -13.85 0.52 17.50
C LYS A 79 -14.05 1.93 18.07
N ARG A 80 -13.44 2.95 17.48
CA ARG A 80 -13.57 4.36 17.90
C ARG A 80 -14.76 5.01 17.19
N ARG A 81 -15.08 6.25 17.56
CA ARG A 81 -16.04 7.06 16.81
C ARG A 81 -15.61 7.15 15.34
N PRO A 82 -16.54 7.18 14.38
CA PRO A 82 -16.19 7.48 13.00
C PRO A 82 -15.65 8.91 12.90
N PHE A 83 -14.78 9.14 11.93
CA PHE A 83 -14.45 10.51 11.53
C PHE A 83 -15.69 11.22 11.02
N THR A 84 -15.82 12.51 11.34
CA THR A 84 -16.79 13.40 10.72
C THR A 84 -16.45 13.58 9.24
N GLN A 85 -17.44 13.99 8.44
CA GLN A 85 -17.23 14.27 7.02
C GLN A 85 -16.15 15.35 6.80
N GLY A 86 -16.10 16.37 7.66
CA GLY A 86 -15.08 17.42 7.60
C GLY A 86 -13.67 16.92 7.91
N GLU A 87 -13.51 16.05 8.92
CA GLU A 87 -12.23 15.42 9.26
C GLU A 87 -11.73 14.54 8.11
N LEU A 88 -12.60 13.68 7.55
CA LEU A 88 -12.26 12.82 6.41
C LEU A 88 -11.82 13.64 5.21
N LYS A 89 -12.59 14.68 4.86
CA LYS A 89 -12.28 15.54 3.73
C LYS A 89 -10.90 16.20 3.87
N ARG A 90 -10.59 16.79 5.03
CA ARG A 90 -9.28 17.42 5.29
C ARG A 90 -8.13 16.41 5.22
N LEU A 91 -8.30 15.21 5.77
CA LEU A 91 -7.30 14.15 5.71
C LEU A 91 -7.06 13.67 4.28
N GLN A 92 -8.12 13.56 3.49
CA GLN A 92 -8.04 13.18 2.08
C GLN A 92 -7.39 14.26 1.21
N GLU A 93 -7.78 15.52 1.37
CA GLU A 93 -7.20 16.65 0.62
C GLU A 93 -5.70 16.79 0.90
N LYS A 94 -5.31 16.78 2.18
CA LYS A 94 -3.89 16.82 2.55
C LYS A 94 -3.12 15.65 1.95
N PHE A 95 -3.69 14.45 2.04
CA PHE A 95 -3.04 13.27 1.48
C PHE A 95 -2.90 13.34 -0.04
N LEU A 96 -3.94 13.78 -0.74
CA LEU A 96 -3.95 13.87 -2.20
C LEU A 96 -2.82 14.77 -2.71
N VAL A 97 -2.62 15.92 -2.06
CA VAL A 97 -1.51 16.84 -2.40
C VAL A 97 -0.15 16.17 -2.14
N GLU A 98 0.06 15.61 -0.94
CA GLU A 98 1.33 14.95 -0.59
C GLU A 98 1.64 13.77 -1.52
N PHE A 99 0.64 12.91 -1.77
CA PHE A 99 0.78 11.72 -2.61
C PHE A 99 1.05 12.09 -4.07
N THR A 100 0.39 13.12 -4.59
CA THR A 100 0.62 13.61 -5.96
C THR A 100 2.02 14.18 -6.11
N TYR A 101 2.45 15.01 -5.17
CA TYR A 101 3.81 15.55 -5.15
C TYR A 101 4.85 14.43 -5.10
N ASN A 102 4.79 13.55 -4.10
CA ASN A 102 5.83 12.54 -3.88
C ASN A 102 5.88 11.52 -5.03
N SER A 103 4.72 11.07 -5.52
CA SER A 103 4.65 10.12 -6.63
C SER A 103 5.24 10.70 -7.92
N ASN A 104 5.00 11.98 -8.24
CA ASN A 104 5.58 12.60 -9.43
C ASN A 104 7.06 12.95 -9.23
N ALA A 105 7.45 13.42 -8.04
CA ALA A 105 8.84 13.74 -7.73
C ALA A 105 9.77 12.52 -7.80
N ILE A 106 9.27 11.33 -7.43
CA ILE A 106 10.01 10.05 -7.61
C ILE A 106 10.39 9.84 -9.08
N GLU A 107 9.50 10.19 -10.02
CA GLU A 107 9.73 10.08 -11.47
C GLU A 107 10.45 11.31 -12.08
N GLY A 108 10.88 12.27 -11.25
CA GLY A 108 11.67 13.42 -11.69
C GLY A 108 10.89 14.69 -12.01
N ASN A 109 9.60 14.75 -11.71
CA ASN A 109 8.82 16.00 -11.79
C ASN A 109 9.43 17.07 -10.85
N THR A 110 9.47 18.32 -11.31
CA THR A 110 10.24 19.38 -10.64
C THR A 110 9.40 20.28 -9.74
N LEU A 111 8.07 20.12 -9.69
CA LEU A 111 7.21 20.90 -8.81
C LEU A 111 7.54 20.62 -7.35
N THR A 112 7.65 21.67 -6.55
CA THR A 112 7.68 21.58 -5.08
C THR A 112 6.30 21.22 -4.53
N LEU A 113 6.23 20.77 -3.28
CA LEU A 113 4.95 20.44 -2.64
C LEU A 113 3.95 21.62 -2.66
N ARG A 114 4.44 22.85 -2.46
CA ARG A 114 3.61 24.06 -2.48
C ARG A 114 3.13 24.38 -3.90
N GLU A 115 4.01 24.26 -4.89
CA GLU A 115 3.66 24.43 -6.30
C GLU A 115 2.65 23.36 -6.74
N THR A 116 2.82 22.10 -6.35
CA THR A 116 1.83 21.03 -6.60
C THR A 116 0.48 21.41 -6.02
N ALA A 117 0.40 21.88 -4.77
CA ALA A 117 -0.86 22.31 -4.16
C ALA A 117 -1.57 23.39 -5.02
N LEU A 118 -0.82 24.41 -5.45
CA LEU A 118 -1.33 25.47 -6.32
C LEU A 118 -1.81 24.93 -7.68
N VAL A 119 -1.07 24.01 -8.29
CA VAL A 119 -1.47 23.35 -9.55
C VAL A 119 -2.76 22.57 -9.38
N LEU A 120 -2.95 21.87 -8.26
CA LEU A 120 -4.18 21.13 -8.01
C LEU A 120 -5.40 22.05 -7.79
N GLU A 121 -5.17 23.31 -7.41
CA GLU A 121 -6.17 24.38 -7.34
C GLU A 121 -6.41 25.08 -8.70
N GLY A 122 -5.67 24.72 -9.74
CA GLY A 122 -5.80 25.27 -11.09
C GLY A 122 -4.85 26.43 -11.41
N VAL A 123 -3.85 26.69 -10.56
CA VAL A 123 -2.84 27.73 -10.79
C VAL A 123 -1.68 27.19 -11.61
N THR A 124 -1.27 27.90 -12.65
CA THR A 124 -0.05 27.61 -13.41
C THR A 124 1.17 28.25 -12.75
N ILE A 125 2.27 27.50 -12.66
CA ILE A 125 3.53 27.92 -12.06
C ILE A 125 4.48 28.36 -13.16
N ASP A 126 4.95 29.60 -13.04
CA ASP A 126 5.93 30.17 -13.97
C ASP A 126 7.23 29.34 -13.99
N GLN A 127 7.90 29.30 -15.14
CA GLN A 127 9.16 28.59 -15.36
C GLN A 127 9.14 27.07 -15.10
N LYS A 128 7.98 26.47 -14.87
CA LYS A 128 7.79 25.02 -14.78
C LYS A 128 7.21 24.49 -16.10
N PRO A 129 7.68 23.34 -16.61
CA PRO A 129 7.17 22.80 -17.86
C PRO A 129 5.69 22.43 -17.72
N LEU A 130 4.93 22.61 -18.80
CA LEU A 130 3.50 22.24 -18.84
C LEU A 130 3.32 20.74 -18.53
N LYS A 131 4.26 19.90 -18.96
CA LYS A 131 4.32 18.48 -18.60
C LYS A 131 4.15 18.27 -17.10
N ASP A 132 4.93 18.95 -16.27
CA ASP A 132 4.91 18.74 -14.82
C ASP A 132 3.52 19.04 -14.22
N HIS A 133 2.82 20.04 -14.78
CA HIS A 133 1.47 20.39 -14.37
C HIS A 133 0.45 19.32 -14.78
N LEU A 134 0.53 18.86 -16.02
CA LEU A 134 -0.36 17.82 -16.54
C LEU A 134 -0.15 16.49 -15.79
N GLU A 135 1.08 16.15 -15.41
CA GLU A 135 1.37 14.99 -14.57
C GLU A 135 0.77 15.12 -13.16
N ALA A 136 0.80 16.31 -12.56
CA ALA A 136 0.17 16.55 -11.26
C ALA A 136 -1.36 16.44 -11.33
N VAL A 137 -1.97 17.08 -12.33
CA VAL A 137 -3.43 17.02 -12.57
C VAL A 137 -3.86 15.59 -12.89
N GLY A 138 -3.18 14.92 -13.82
CA GLY A 138 -3.47 13.55 -14.23
C GLY A 138 -3.36 12.56 -13.08
N HIS A 139 -2.33 12.68 -12.24
CA HIS A 139 -2.19 11.84 -11.05
C HIS A 139 -3.28 12.10 -10.01
N ARG A 140 -3.66 13.37 -9.78
CA ARG A 140 -4.82 13.72 -8.91
C ARG A 140 -6.08 13.05 -9.42
N ASP A 141 -6.39 13.18 -10.70
CA ASP A 141 -7.60 12.65 -11.32
C ASP A 141 -7.61 11.11 -11.29
N ALA A 142 -6.45 10.48 -11.50
CA ALA A 142 -6.28 9.04 -11.33
C ALA A 142 -6.52 8.60 -9.87
N PHE A 143 -6.08 9.37 -8.88
CA PHE A 143 -6.35 9.06 -7.49
C PHE A 143 -7.85 9.15 -7.15
N LEU A 144 -8.52 10.22 -7.60
CA LEU A 144 -9.98 10.36 -7.44
C LEU A 144 -10.72 9.21 -8.13
N TYR A 145 -10.22 8.76 -9.29
CA TYR A 145 -10.77 7.60 -9.99
C TYR A 145 -10.65 6.32 -9.17
N ILE A 146 -9.49 6.00 -8.58
CA ILE A 146 -9.35 4.80 -7.75
C ILE A 146 -10.22 4.85 -6.49
N GLN A 147 -10.45 6.04 -5.90
CA GLN A 147 -11.38 6.20 -4.77
C GLN A 147 -12.82 5.84 -5.17
N ARG A 148 -13.24 6.24 -6.38
CA ARG A 148 -14.53 5.84 -6.95
C ARG A 148 -14.61 4.32 -7.14
N LEU A 149 -13.59 3.71 -7.73
CA LEU A 149 -13.54 2.25 -7.94
C LEU A 149 -13.63 1.44 -6.64
N VAL A 150 -13.03 1.95 -5.55
CA VAL A 150 -13.16 1.34 -4.21
C VAL A 150 -14.60 1.38 -3.73
N THR A 151 -15.29 2.50 -3.91
CA THR A 151 -16.70 2.68 -3.52
C THR A 151 -17.62 1.76 -4.33
N GLU A 152 -17.35 1.63 -5.62
CA GLU A 152 -18.08 0.77 -6.57
C GLU A 152 -17.72 -0.72 -6.43
N LYS A 153 -16.72 -1.07 -5.61
CA LYS A 153 -16.18 -2.43 -5.45
C LYS A 153 -15.76 -3.07 -6.78
N ALA A 154 -15.28 -2.25 -7.72
CA ALA A 154 -14.88 -2.70 -9.04
C ALA A 154 -13.60 -3.56 -8.97
N PRO A 155 -13.58 -4.81 -9.45
CA PRO A 155 -12.40 -5.67 -9.38
C PRO A 155 -11.29 -5.15 -10.30
N VAL A 156 -10.02 -5.25 -9.87
CA VAL A 156 -8.87 -4.91 -10.71
C VAL A 156 -8.94 -5.71 -12.02
N SER A 157 -8.84 -5.00 -13.14
CA SER A 157 -8.91 -5.56 -14.49
C SER A 157 -7.95 -4.81 -15.41
N GLU A 158 -7.62 -5.42 -16.55
CA GLU A 158 -6.76 -4.79 -17.56
C GLU A 158 -7.31 -3.42 -17.99
N ARG A 159 -8.64 -3.34 -18.17
CA ARG A 159 -9.31 -2.08 -18.51
C ARG A 159 -9.07 -1.01 -17.45
N ILE A 160 -9.26 -1.34 -16.16
CA ILE A 160 -9.03 -0.39 -15.07
C ILE A 160 -7.56 0.07 -15.04
N ILE A 161 -6.61 -0.85 -15.24
CA ILE A 161 -5.18 -0.51 -15.27
C ILE A 161 -4.89 0.48 -16.41
N LYS A 162 -5.47 0.26 -17.60
CA LYS A 162 -5.35 1.16 -18.75
C LYS A 162 -6.06 2.49 -18.53
N ASP A 163 -7.22 2.50 -17.87
CA ASP A 163 -7.95 3.73 -17.53
C ASP A 163 -7.17 4.59 -16.52
N ILE A 164 -6.59 3.97 -15.49
CA ILE A 164 -5.71 4.65 -14.52
C ILE A 164 -4.49 5.23 -15.26
N HIS A 165 -3.82 4.41 -16.08
CA HIS A 165 -2.68 4.87 -16.86
C HIS A 165 -3.06 6.02 -17.82
N SER A 166 -4.26 5.99 -18.39
CA SER A 166 -4.75 7.04 -19.28
C SER A 166 -4.88 8.40 -18.59
N LEU A 167 -5.24 8.40 -17.30
CA LEU A 167 -5.29 9.61 -16.48
C LEU A 167 -3.89 10.06 -16.06
N VAL A 168 -3.02 9.12 -15.69
CA VAL A 168 -1.62 9.41 -15.30
C VAL A 168 -0.85 10.06 -16.44
N LEU A 169 -0.97 9.52 -17.66
CA LEU A 169 -0.21 9.97 -18.83
C LEU A 169 -0.94 11.10 -19.60
N MET A 170 -1.47 12.07 -18.87
CA MET A 170 -2.23 13.19 -19.43
C MET A 170 -1.38 14.07 -20.37
N ASP A 171 -0.07 14.14 -20.16
CA ASP A 171 0.88 14.90 -20.97
C ASP A 171 1.19 14.26 -22.33
N ARG A 172 0.87 12.97 -22.53
CA ARG A 172 1.12 12.24 -23.79
C ARG A 172 -0.14 11.52 -24.29
N PRO A 173 -1.04 12.23 -25.00
CA PRO A 173 -2.34 11.69 -25.38
C PRO A 173 -2.29 10.47 -26.31
N ASP A 174 -1.23 10.33 -27.11
CA ASP A 174 -1.09 9.23 -28.08
C ASP A 174 -0.68 7.89 -27.42
N ASP A 175 -0.05 7.94 -26.25
CA ASP A 175 0.50 6.78 -25.54
C ASP A 175 -0.38 6.32 -24.36
N LYS A 176 -1.40 7.11 -24.01
CA LYS A 176 -2.20 6.91 -22.80
C LYS A 176 -3.03 5.63 -22.88
N GLY A 177 -3.01 4.81 -21.83
CA GLY A 177 -3.77 3.56 -21.74
C GLY A 177 -3.37 2.43 -22.71
N VAL A 178 -2.28 2.55 -23.46
CA VAL A 178 -1.88 1.55 -24.46
C VAL A 178 -0.56 0.89 -24.07
N TYR A 179 -0.49 -0.44 -24.11
CA TYR A 179 0.77 -1.15 -23.89
C TYR A 179 1.79 -0.78 -24.95
N ARG A 180 3.04 -0.63 -24.53
CA ARG A 180 4.13 -0.28 -25.44
C ARG A 180 4.34 -1.37 -26.48
N ARG A 181 4.69 -0.94 -27.69
CA ARG A 181 5.00 -1.82 -28.83
C ARG A 181 6.50 -1.99 -29.07
N ILE A 182 7.32 -1.23 -28.34
CA ILE A 182 8.77 -1.24 -28.45
C ILE A 182 9.42 -1.68 -27.12
N PRO A 183 10.60 -2.31 -27.17
CA PRO A 183 11.40 -2.57 -25.98
C PRO A 183 11.79 -1.26 -25.28
N VAL A 184 11.93 -1.32 -23.96
CA VAL A 184 12.45 -0.23 -23.14
C VAL A 184 13.48 -0.79 -22.17
N THR A 185 14.42 0.07 -21.78
CA THR A 185 15.43 -0.25 -20.76
C THR A 185 15.24 0.70 -19.59
N ILE A 186 15.10 0.15 -18.39
CA ILE A 186 15.10 0.96 -17.17
C ILE A 186 16.56 1.06 -16.72
N MET A 187 17.10 2.28 -16.72
CA MET A 187 18.50 2.48 -16.30
C MET A 187 18.66 2.15 -14.81
N GLY A 188 19.69 1.36 -14.49
CA GLY A 188 20.09 1.09 -13.11
C GLY A 188 19.26 0.00 -12.39
N THR A 189 18.50 -0.82 -13.10
CA THR A 189 17.75 -1.96 -12.51
C THR A 189 18.40 -3.30 -12.82
N TYR A 190 18.29 -4.27 -11.91
CA TYR A 190 18.74 -5.66 -12.13
C TYR A 190 17.80 -6.50 -12.99
N HIS A 191 16.64 -5.97 -13.35
CA HIS A 191 15.62 -6.65 -14.12
C HIS A 191 15.41 -5.98 -15.47
N GLU A 192 15.39 -6.80 -16.52
CA GLU A 192 14.97 -6.37 -17.84
C GLU A 192 13.44 -6.38 -17.96
N PRO A 193 12.84 -5.27 -18.41
CA PRO A 193 11.41 -5.22 -18.71
C PRO A 193 10.97 -6.30 -19.69
N SER A 194 9.69 -6.64 -19.62
CA SER A 194 9.14 -7.68 -20.49
C SER A 194 9.14 -7.29 -21.96
N GLN A 195 9.34 -8.25 -22.87
CA GLN A 195 9.27 -7.95 -24.29
C GLN A 195 7.84 -7.55 -24.71
N PRO A 196 7.64 -6.60 -25.63
CA PRO A 196 6.31 -6.07 -25.98
C PRO A 196 5.25 -7.14 -26.28
N TYR A 197 5.63 -8.18 -27.03
CA TYR A 197 4.74 -9.28 -27.41
C TYR A 197 4.33 -10.18 -26.23
N ARG A 198 5.03 -10.11 -25.09
CA ARG A 198 4.69 -10.86 -23.86
C ARG A 198 3.82 -10.08 -22.90
N ILE A 199 3.78 -8.74 -23.01
CA ILE A 199 3.09 -7.86 -22.07
C ILE A 199 1.61 -8.25 -21.87
N PRO A 200 0.79 -8.46 -22.94
CA PRO A 200 -0.62 -8.79 -22.75
C PRO A 200 -0.82 -10.06 -21.91
N VAL A 201 -0.07 -11.11 -22.23
CA VAL A 201 -0.15 -12.41 -21.54
C VAL A 201 0.32 -12.31 -20.09
N GLN A 202 1.42 -11.61 -19.83
CA GLN A 202 1.93 -11.46 -18.47
C GLN A 202 1.02 -10.59 -17.59
N MET A 203 0.39 -9.56 -18.17
CA MET A 203 -0.60 -8.74 -17.46
C MET A 203 -1.86 -9.54 -17.14
N GLU A 204 -2.35 -10.34 -18.09
CA GLU A 204 -3.47 -11.27 -17.86
C GLU A 204 -3.13 -12.25 -16.72
N GLN A 205 -1.96 -12.87 -16.76
CA GLN A 205 -1.49 -13.78 -15.71
C GLN A 205 -1.35 -13.08 -14.36
N LEU A 206 -0.82 -11.87 -14.32
CA LEU A 206 -0.68 -11.09 -13.09
C LEU A 206 -2.05 -10.77 -12.46
N ILE A 207 -3.02 -10.35 -13.28
CA ILE A 207 -4.38 -10.05 -12.81
C ILE A 207 -5.11 -11.32 -12.37
N ALA A 208 -4.95 -12.43 -13.09
CA ALA A 208 -5.54 -13.72 -12.72
C ALA A 208 -5.00 -14.24 -11.38
N ALA A 209 -3.67 -14.19 -11.21
CA ALA A 209 -3.00 -14.64 -9.98
C ALA A 209 -3.54 -13.91 -8.74
N GLN A 210 -3.86 -12.61 -8.85
CA GLN A 210 -4.42 -11.82 -7.75
C GLN A 210 -5.68 -12.43 -7.13
N LYS A 211 -6.55 -13.05 -7.95
CA LYS A 211 -7.83 -13.64 -7.49
C LYS A 211 -7.64 -14.95 -6.74
N GLU A 212 -6.58 -15.68 -7.06
CA GLU A 212 -6.28 -17.01 -6.51
C GLU A 212 -5.33 -16.94 -5.31
N GLU A 213 -4.68 -15.79 -5.10
CA GLU A 213 -3.60 -15.65 -4.16
C GLU A 213 -4.10 -15.64 -2.70
N LYS A 214 -3.71 -16.68 -1.97
CA LYS A 214 -3.96 -16.88 -0.54
C LYS A 214 -3.06 -16.01 0.35
N ARG A 215 -2.54 -14.89 -0.14
CA ARG A 215 -1.63 -14.02 0.65
C ARG A 215 -2.40 -13.09 1.57
N HIS A 216 -1.68 -12.54 2.56
CA HIS A 216 -2.18 -11.38 3.30
C HIS A 216 -2.40 -10.20 2.33
N PRO A 217 -3.44 -9.35 2.52
CA PRO A 217 -3.70 -8.21 1.62
C PRO A 217 -2.51 -7.29 1.37
N LEU A 218 -1.71 -7.01 2.40
CA LEU A 218 -0.51 -6.18 2.30
C LEU A 218 0.54 -6.82 1.40
N GLU A 219 0.80 -8.11 1.60
CA GLU A 219 1.75 -8.87 0.79
C GLU A 219 1.28 -8.96 -0.66
N ASN A 220 -0.01 -9.23 -0.87
CA ASN A 220 -0.59 -9.31 -2.22
C ASN A 220 -0.42 -7.98 -2.97
N ALA A 221 -0.73 -6.85 -2.33
CA ALA A 221 -0.58 -5.54 -2.95
C ALA A 221 0.90 -5.19 -3.23
N ALA A 222 1.81 -5.49 -2.30
CA ALA A 222 3.24 -5.28 -2.48
C ALA A 222 3.83 -6.14 -3.62
N VAL A 223 3.48 -7.42 -3.67
CA VAL A 223 3.95 -8.35 -4.72
C VAL A 223 3.35 -8.00 -6.08
N PHE A 224 2.07 -7.63 -6.14
CA PHE A 224 1.45 -7.16 -7.38
C PHE A 224 2.19 -5.93 -7.92
N HIS A 225 2.49 -4.97 -7.04
CA HIS A 225 3.21 -3.76 -7.40
C HIS A 225 4.62 -4.07 -7.95
N LEU A 226 5.39 -4.92 -7.28
CA LEU A 226 6.69 -5.39 -7.75
C LEU A 226 6.60 -6.02 -9.15
N LYS A 227 5.67 -6.97 -9.33
CA LYS A 227 5.48 -7.67 -10.61
C LYS A 227 5.02 -6.74 -11.72
N PHE A 228 4.10 -5.82 -11.45
CA PHE A 228 3.62 -4.83 -12.41
C PHE A 228 4.77 -3.97 -12.95
N GLU A 229 5.60 -3.44 -12.05
CA GLU A 229 6.76 -2.62 -12.45
C GLU A 229 7.79 -3.38 -13.26
N GLY A 230 8.01 -4.67 -12.98
CA GLY A 230 8.93 -5.47 -13.81
C GLY A 230 8.38 -5.91 -15.15
N ILE A 231 7.06 -6.11 -15.28
CA ILE A 231 6.45 -6.21 -16.62
C ILE A 231 6.71 -4.91 -17.39
N HIS A 232 6.55 -3.78 -16.70
CA HIS A 232 6.71 -2.43 -17.25
C HIS A 232 5.88 -2.24 -18.54
N PRO A 233 4.54 -2.36 -18.45
CA PRO A 233 3.67 -2.55 -19.61
C PRO A 233 3.53 -1.32 -20.51
N PHE A 234 3.77 -0.11 -19.99
CA PHE A 234 3.58 1.15 -20.69
C PHE A 234 4.91 1.79 -21.10
N ILE A 235 4.88 2.76 -22.02
CA ILE A 235 6.09 3.47 -22.50
C ILE A 235 6.67 4.43 -21.45
N ASP A 236 5.79 5.01 -20.62
CA ASP A 236 6.08 5.91 -19.49
C ASP A 236 4.93 5.75 -18.48
N GLY A 237 5.02 6.36 -17.30
CA GLY A 237 3.93 6.38 -16.32
C GLY A 237 3.75 5.10 -15.51
N ASN A 238 4.61 4.09 -15.69
CA ASN A 238 4.55 2.81 -14.97
C ASN A 238 4.62 3.04 -13.46
N GLY A 239 5.68 3.67 -12.94
CA GLY A 239 5.88 3.95 -11.51
C GLY A 239 4.66 4.57 -10.82
N ARG A 240 4.10 5.61 -11.43
CA ARG A 240 2.91 6.34 -10.95
C ARG A 240 1.68 5.44 -10.96
N THR A 241 1.45 4.72 -12.06
CA THR A 241 0.36 3.76 -12.19
C THR A 241 0.50 2.62 -11.17
N GLY A 242 1.71 2.10 -10.95
CA GLY A 242 2.00 1.05 -10.00
C GLY A 242 1.67 1.46 -8.56
N ARG A 243 2.05 2.68 -8.15
CA ARG A 243 1.71 3.22 -6.82
C ARG A 243 0.21 3.48 -6.64
N LEU A 244 -0.49 3.89 -7.71
CA LEU A 244 -1.95 4.02 -7.71
C LEU A 244 -2.64 2.65 -7.58
N LEU A 245 -2.15 1.61 -8.28
CA LEU A 245 -2.66 0.25 -8.18
C LEU A 245 -2.41 -0.36 -6.80
N LEU A 246 -1.22 -0.13 -6.23
CA LEU A 246 -0.90 -0.49 -4.85
C LEU A 246 -1.94 0.10 -3.88
N ASN A 247 -2.23 1.39 -4.01
CA ASN A 247 -3.23 2.06 -3.18
C ASN A 247 -4.66 1.57 -3.44
N LEU A 248 -5.04 1.31 -4.69
CA LEU A 248 -6.34 0.72 -5.03
C LEU A 248 -6.53 -0.61 -4.31
N MET A 249 -5.55 -1.51 -4.38
CA MET A 249 -5.61 -2.82 -3.74
C MET A 249 -5.69 -2.73 -2.20
N LEU A 250 -4.91 -1.84 -1.59
CA LEU A 250 -4.97 -1.60 -0.15
C LEU A 250 -6.34 -1.04 0.28
N MET A 251 -6.84 -0.04 -0.44
CA MET A 251 -8.11 0.61 -0.14
C MET A 251 -9.32 -0.30 -0.31
N GLN A 252 -9.32 -1.18 -1.33
CA GLN A 252 -10.36 -2.21 -1.49
C GLN A 252 -10.45 -3.17 -0.30
N GLN A 253 -9.34 -3.33 0.44
CA GLN A 253 -9.27 -4.16 1.63
C GLN A 253 -9.54 -3.35 2.92
N GLY A 254 -9.92 -2.08 2.79
CA GLY A 254 -10.25 -1.17 3.89
C GLY A 254 -9.03 -0.62 4.63
N TYR A 255 -7.85 -0.67 4.04
CA TYR A 255 -6.68 0.06 4.56
C TYR A 255 -6.70 1.51 4.04
N PRO A 256 -6.16 2.46 4.79
CA PRO A 256 -5.95 3.80 4.25
C PRO A 256 -4.84 3.79 3.18
N PRO A 257 -4.86 4.71 2.21
CA PRO A 257 -3.82 4.79 1.19
C PRO A 257 -2.48 5.24 1.81
N ILE A 258 -1.38 4.78 1.22
CA ILE A 258 -0.02 5.14 1.61
C ILE A 258 0.62 6.10 0.60
N ASP A 259 1.58 6.87 1.07
CA ASP A 259 2.36 7.81 0.26
C ASP A 259 3.85 7.49 0.43
N VAL A 260 4.43 6.87 -0.59
CA VAL A 260 5.86 6.62 -0.65
C VAL A 260 6.57 7.96 -0.84
N LYS A 261 7.27 8.41 0.19
CA LYS A 261 7.87 9.75 0.21
C LYS A 261 9.04 9.82 -0.77
N PHE A 262 9.19 10.97 -1.43
CA PHE A 262 10.32 11.21 -2.32
C PHE A 262 11.68 11.05 -1.60
N ALA A 263 11.74 11.40 -0.31
CA ALA A 263 12.91 11.18 0.53
C ALA A 263 13.33 9.69 0.62
N ASP A 264 12.37 8.78 0.52
CA ASP A 264 12.58 7.34 0.57
C ASP A 264 12.83 6.71 -0.82
N ARG A 265 12.97 7.50 -1.89
CA ARG A 265 13.13 7.01 -3.28
C ARG A 265 14.22 5.94 -3.41
N LYS A 266 15.38 6.15 -2.78
CA LYS A 266 16.49 5.18 -2.82
C LYS A 266 16.10 3.85 -2.17
N ARG A 267 15.46 3.91 -1.00
CA ARG A 267 14.97 2.73 -0.28
C ARG A 267 13.89 2.01 -1.07
N TYR A 268 12.95 2.76 -1.66
CA TYR A 268 11.91 2.24 -2.54
C TYR A 268 12.49 1.48 -3.74
N TYR A 269 13.50 2.05 -4.42
CA TYR A 269 14.15 1.35 -5.54
C TYR A 269 14.93 0.11 -5.10
N ALA A 270 15.58 0.14 -3.94
CA ALA A 270 16.25 -1.03 -3.38
C ALA A 270 15.28 -2.21 -3.12
N CYS A 271 13.98 -1.95 -2.91
CA CYS A 271 12.99 -3.01 -2.79
C CYS A 271 12.81 -3.82 -4.09
N PHE A 272 12.90 -3.17 -5.27
CA PHE A 272 12.86 -3.87 -6.55
C PHE A 272 14.14 -4.69 -6.76
N ASP A 273 15.29 -4.13 -6.40
CA ASP A 273 16.56 -4.84 -6.48
C ASP A 273 16.53 -6.11 -5.65
N SER A 274 16.05 -6.04 -4.40
CA SER A 274 15.97 -7.22 -3.55
C SER A 274 14.97 -8.25 -4.06
N TYR A 275 13.89 -7.82 -4.71
CA TYR A 275 12.95 -8.75 -5.35
C TYR A 275 13.55 -9.47 -6.56
N TYR A 276 14.23 -8.74 -7.46
CA TYR A 276 14.71 -9.31 -8.71
C TYR A 276 16.08 -10.00 -8.58
N LYS A 277 16.94 -9.51 -7.69
CA LYS A 277 18.27 -10.05 -7.43
C LYS A 277 18.25 -11.10 -6.32
N ASP A 278 17.71 -10.75 -5.15
CA ASP A 278 17.77 -11.58 -3.94
C ASP A 278 16.54 -12.49 -3.79
N LYS A 279 15.58 -12.39 -4.71
CA LYS A 279 14.34 -13.20 -4.78
C LYS A 279 13.45 -13.07 -3.53
N THR A 280 13.48 -11.92 -2.86
CA THR A 280 12.65 -11.65 -1.69
C THR A 280 11.75 -10.43 -1.87
N ALA A 281 10.48 -10.56 -1.51
CA ALA A 281 9.53 -9.44 -1.48
C ALA A 281 9.54 -8.71 -0.12
N ALA A 282 10.27 -9.22 0.87
CA ALA A 282 10.22 -8.73 2.25
C ALA A 282 10.45 -7.22 2.37
N PRO A 283 11.45 -6.61 1.70
CA PRO A 283 11.69 -5.18 1.84
C PRO A 283 10.52 -4.30 1.38
N MET A 284 9.84 -4.70 0.30
CA MET A 284 8.66 -3.98 -0.19
C MET A 284 7.48 -4.16 0.77
N VAL A 285 7.25 -5.39 1.25
CA VAL A 285 6.18 -5.70 2.21
C VAL A 285 6.36 -4.90 3.50
N GLU A 286 7.58 -4.84 4.02
CA GLU A 286 7.94 -4.07 5.21
C GLU A 286 7.77 -2.57 5.00
N MET A 287 8.16 -2.04 3.84
CA MET A 287 7.99 -0.63 3.51
C MET A 287 6.50 -0.25 3.45
N VAL A 288 5.67 -1.05 2.77
CA VAL A 288 4.22 -0.84 2.69
C VAL A 288 3.58 -0.90 4.08
N ALA A 289 3.92 -1.91 4.88
CA ALA A 289 3.41 -2.06 6.23
C ALA A 289 3.84 -0.92 7.16
N GLY A 290 5.08 -0.43 7.02
CA GLY A 290 5.60 0.71 7.78
C GLY A 290 4.79 1.99 7.52
N TYR A 291 4.53 2.34 6.26
CA TYR A 291 3.69 3.49 5.93
C TYR A 291 2.24 3.33 6.40
N LEU A 292 1.67 2.13 6.30
CA LEU A 292 0.34 1.85 6.83
C LEU A 292 0.29 2.05 8.33
N GLU A 293 1.28 1.52 9.05
CA GLU A 293 1.37 1.65 10.50
C GLU A 293 1.48 3.12 10.94
N GLU A 294 2.38 3.90 10.33
CA GLU A 294 2.52 5.33 10.61
C GLU A 294 1.18 6.05 10.42
N ARG A 295 0.50 5.75 9.31
CA ARG A 295 -0.77 6.39 8.99
C ARG A 295 -1.91 5.99 9.93
N LEU A 296 -2.00 4.71 10.27
CA LEU A 296 -3.02 4.22 11.20
C LEU A 296 -2.79 4.77 12.61
N LYS A 297 -1.54 4.89 13.06
CA LYS A 297 -1.20 5.57 14.32
C LYS A 297 -1.65 7.02 14.31
N ARG A 298 -1.35 7.77 13.24
CA ARG A 298 -1.81 9.16 13.08
C ARG A 298 -3.34 9.27 13.11
N TYR A 299 -4.06 8.31 12.53
CA TYR A 299 -5.51 8.31 12.58
C TYR A 299 -6.04 8.00 13.98
N LEU A 300 -5.39 7.11 14.73
CA LEU A 300 -5.72 6.87 16.14
C LEU A 300 -5.49 8.12 16.97
N ASP A 301 -4.38 8.84 16.79
CA ASP A 301 -4.07 10.05 17.55
C ASP A 301 -5.13 11.15 17.37
N ILE A 302 -5.79 11.23 16.20
CA ILE A 302 -6.88 12.19 15.94
C ILE A 302 -8.20 11.74 16.61
N LEU A 303 -8.36 10.44 16.85
CA LEU A 303 -9.57 9.83 17.43
C LEU A 303 -9.49 9.63 18.95
N LEU A 304 -8.34 9.90 19.56
CA LEU A 304 -8.13 9.96 21.01
C LEU A 304 -8.64 11.30 21.56
#